data_AF-G8R1H7-F1
#
_entry.id   AF-G8R1H7-F1
#
_cell.length_a   1.000
_cell.length_b   1.000
_cell.length_c   1.000
_cell.angle_alpha   90.00
_cell.angle_beta   90.00
_cell.angle_gamma   90.00
#
_symmetry.space_group_name_H-M   'P 1'
#
loop_
_entity.id
_entity.type
_entity.pdbx_description
1 polymer ?
#
loop_
_entity_poly.entity_id
_entity_poly.type
_entity_poly.pdbx_seq_one_letter_code
_entity_poly.pdbx_strand_id
1 'polypeptide(L)'
;MKNFLPLLFPMSLLMACSSPTIEENSKTETQNNTTESTKIMRDNTPKVTGIGGVFFRTKNPKETREWYGKHLGLAINEYGSSFETRNANNPDEINYTQWSPFAEDTEYFEPSEKEFMINYRVQNIEALVEKLRDSGVTIVDSIEEYEYGKFVHIMDNDGNKLELWEPVDKVFTEMGGETTK
;
A
#
# COMPACT_ATOMS: atom_id res chain seq x y z
N MET A 1 15.78 -20.16 59.75
CA MET A 1 15.32 -21.57 59.78
C MET A 1 15.76 -22.23 58.47
N LYS A 2 16.60 -23.27 58.59
CA LYS A 2 16.86 -24.42 57.67
C LYS A 2 17.19 -24.10 56.20
N ASN A 3 18.47 -24.04 55.82
CA ASN A 3 19.36 -25.13 55.31
C ASN A 3 18.94 -25.60 53.88
N PHE A 4 19.80 -25.79 52.86
CA PHE A 4 21.01 -26.63 52.78
C PHE A 4 21.76 -26.29 51.45
N LEU A 5 23.09 -26.07 51.50
CA LEU A 5 24.10 -26.28 50.41
C LEU A 5 24.27 -27.82 50.21
N PRO A 6 25.02 -28.46 49.26
CA PRO A 6 26.14 -27.99 48.43
C PRO A 6 26.16 -28.60 46.99
N LEU A 7 27.08 -28.25 46.07
CA LEU A 7 28.41 -28.86 45.91
C LEU A 7 29.24 -28.14 44.83
N LEU A 8 30.56 -28.16 45.04
CA LEU A 8 31.62 -27.49 44.29
C LEU A 8 32.62 -28.53 43.76
N PHE A 9 33.30 -28.15 42.66
CA PHE A 9 34.60 -28.65 42.12
C PHE A 9 34.62 -30.00 41.34
N PRO A 10 35.56 -30.20 40.38
CA PRO A 10 36.85 -29.52 40.28
C PRO A 10 37.32 -28.97 38.94
N MET A 11 38.21 -28.01 39.10
CA MET A 11 39.22 -27.46 38.20
C MET A 11 40.21 -28.55 37.73
N SER A 12 40.53 -28.54 36.44
CA SER A 12 41.71 -29.21 35.88
C SER A 12 42.52 -28.19 35.07
N LEU A 13 43.79 -28.07 35.48
CA LEU A 13 44.85 -27.24 34.94
C LEU A 13 45.86 -28.16 34.24
N LEU A 14 46.24 -27.86 32.99
CA LEU A 14 47.43 -28.36 32.28
C LEU A 14 47.81 -27.26 31.26
N MET A 15 48.89 -26.48 31.48
CA MET A 15 50.25 -26.62 30.90
C MET A 15 50.26 -26.86 29.37
N ALA A 16 51.07 -26.22 28.52
CA ALA A 16 52.10 -25.19 28.59
C ALA A 16 52.51 -24.82 27.13
N CYS A 17 53.20 -23.68 26.95
CA CYS A 17 54.11 -23.29 25.85
C CYS A 17 53.56 -23.32 24.39
N SER A 18 53.68 -22.26 23.58
CA SER A 18 54.93 -21.56 23.21
C SER A 18 54.59 -20.26 22.48
N SER A 19 55.32 -19.16 22.74
CA SER A 19 55.34 -17.97 21.88
C SER A 19 56.18 -18.24 20.61
N PRO A 20 55.96 -17.50 19.51
CA PRO A 20 56.83 -16.34 19.33
C PRO A 20 56.09 -15.10 18.82
N THR A 21 56.51 -13.96 19.38
CA THR A 21 56.41 -12.63 18.78
C THR A 21 57.13 -12.60 17.43
N ILE A 22 56.46 -12.12 16.39
CA ILE A 22 57.11 -11.54 15.20
C ILE A 22 56.45 -10.19 14.91
N GLU A 23 57.33 -9.27 14.58
CA GLU A 23 57.20 -7.83 14.42
C GLU A 23 56.15 -7.37 13.41
N GLU A 24 55.59 -6.23 13.78
CA GLU A 24 55.01 -5.16 12.98
C GLU A 24 55.44 -5.15 11.49
N ASN A 25 54.46 -5.24 10.59
CA ASN A 25 54.61 -4.61 9.29
C ASN A 25 53.31 -3.92 8.89
N SER A 26 53.35 -2.60 9.01
CA SER A 26 52.42 -1.61 8.48
C SER A 26 52.09 -1.89 7.02
N LYS A 27 50.84 -2.31 6.76
CA LYS A 27 50.14 -2.04 5.51
C LYS A 27 48.68 -1.70 5.84
N THR A 28 48.36 -0.46 5.60
CA THR A 28 47.01 0.12 5.50
C THR A 28 46.07 -0.82 4.76
N GLU A 29 45.21 -1.54 5.49
CA GLU A 29 43.94 -2.02 5.00
C GLU A 29 42.90 -0.97 5.38
N THR A 30 42.52 -0.17 4.40
CA THR A 30 41.32 0.66 4.45
C THR A 30 40.14 -0.29 4.71
N GLN A 31 39.60 -0.23 5.93
CA GLN A 31 38.32 -0.84 6.27
C GLN A 31 37.25 -0.21 5.37
N ASN A 32 36.96 -0.85 4.24
CA ASN A 32 35.71 -0.65 3.54
C ASN A 32 34.62 -1.27 4.41
N ASN A 33 34.16 -0.50 5.39
CA ASN A 33 32.88 -0.68 6.05
C ASN A 33 31.82 -0.66 4.96
N THR A 34 31.54 -1.84 4.42
CA THR A 34 30.36 -2.11 3.63
C THR A 34 29.23 -2.22 4.64
N THR A 35 28.87 -1.06 5.21
CA THR A 35 27.64 -0.91 5.96
C THR A 35 26.52 -1.25 4.99
N GLU A 36 25.82 -2.34 5.29
CA GLU A 36 24.51 -2.72 4.77
C GLU A 36 23.64 -1.50 4.45
N SER A 37 23.79 -0.98 3.25
CA SER A 37 22.82 -0.12 2.59
C SER A 37 21.88 -1.04 1.81
N THR A 38 21.25 -1.98 2.52
CA THR A 38 19.98 -2.55 2.10
C THR A 38 18.92 -1.48 2.33
N LYS A 39 19.03 -0.38 1.56
CA LYS A 39 17.87 0.43 1.21
C LYS A 39 16.98 -0.56 0.48
N ILE A 40 15.99 -1.12 1.19
CA ILE A 40 15.00 -2.03 0.62
C ILE A 40 14.58 -1.39 -0.70
N MET A 41 14.95 -2.00 -1.82
CA MET A 41 14.53 -1.51 -3.12
C MET A 41 13.02 -1.56 -3.07
N ARG A 42 12.36 -0.39 -3.02
CA ARG A 42 10.90 -0.33 -3.04
C ARG A 42 10.48 -1.06 -4.31
N ASP A 43 9.75 -2.15 -4.14
CA ASP A 43 9.16 -2.89 -5.25
C ASP A 43 8.34 -1.89 -6.06
N ASN A 44 8.77 -1.61 -7.28
CA ASN A 44 8.10 -0.69 -8.21
C ASN A 44 7.49 -1.44 -9.41
N THR A 45 7.22 -2.74 -9.24
CA THR A 45 6.61 -3.58 -10.26
C THR A 45 5.22 -3.06 -10.62
N PRO A 46 4.89 -2.77 -11.89
CA PRO A 46 3.56 -2.31 -12.28
C PRO A 46 2.50 -3.38 -12.05
N LYS A 47 1.62 -3.15 -11.07
CA LYS A 47 0.56 -4.08 -10.68
C LYS A 47 -0.51 -3.41 -9.82
N VAL A 48 -1.63 -4.10 -9.67
CA VAL A 48 -2.63 -3.83 -8.63
C VAL A 48 -2.08 -4.17 -7.26
N THR A 49 -2.31 -3.29 -6.28
CA THR A 49 -1.90 -3.42 -4.88
C THR A 49 -3.09 -3.54 -3.92
N GLY A 50 -4.32 -3.28 -4.38
CA GLY A 50 -5.53 -3.44 -3.59
C GLY A 50 -6.78 -2.84 -4.24
N ILE A 51 -7.87 -2.77 -3.47
CA ILE A 51 -9.09 -2.05 -3.86
C ILE A 51 -8.98 -0.61 -3.38
N GLY A 52 -9.13 0.34 -4.30
CA GLY A 52 -9.15 1.76 -4.00
C GLY A 52 -10.55 2.33 -3.86
N GLY A 53 -11.54 1.68 -4.46
CA GLY A 53 -12.92 2.00 -4.17
C GLY A 53 -13.97 1.12 -4.82
N VAL A 54 -15.19 1.31 -4.36
CA VAL A 54 -16.41 0.74 -4.93
C VAL A 54 -17.35 1.88 -5.25
N PHE A 55 -17.64 2.03 -6.53
CA PHE A 55 -18.50 3.07 -7.06
C PHE A 55 -19.76 2.45 -7.63
N PHE A 56 -20.90 3.09 -7.42
CA PHE A 56 -22.17 2.53 -7.87
C PHE A 56 -23.23 3.59 -8.14
N ARG A 57 -24.13 3.31 -9.08
CA ARG A 57 -25.25 4.18 -9.43
C ARG A 57 -26.39 4.08 -8.41
N THR A 58 -27.08 5.19 -8.19
CA THR A 58 -28.32 5.26 -7.39
C THR A 58 -29.16 6.47 -7.82
N LYS A 59 -30.49 6.36 -7.66
CA LYS A 59 -31.45 7.43 -7.97
C LYS A 59 -31.16 8.73 -7.21
N ASN A 60 -30.73 8.61 -5.96
CA ASN A 60 -30.49 9.76 -5.10
C ASN A 60 -29.23 9.52 -4.24
N PRO A 61 -28.06 9.99 -4.69
CA PRO A 61 -26.81 9.81 -3.97
C PRO A 61 -26.84 10.40 -2.56
N LYS A 62 -27.51 11.54 -2.36
CA LYS A 62 -27.62 12.18 -1.04
C LYS A 62 -28.42 11.32 -0.07
N GLU A 63 -29.62 10.90 -0.45
CA GLU A 63 -30.45 10.03 0.39
C GLU A 63 -29.76 8.68 0.65
N THR A 64 -29.04 8.15 -0.34
CA THR A 64 -28.24 6.93 -0.19
C THR A 64 -27.16 7.13 0.87
N ARG A 65 -26.32 8.17 0.76
CA ARG A 65 -25.29 8.47 1.77
C ARG A 65 -25.89 8.63 3.16
N GLU A 66 -26.95 9.42 3.29
CA GLU A 66 -27.64 9.66 4.56
C GLU A 66 -28.19 8.36 5.16
N TRP A 67 -28.76 7.46 4.35
CA TRP A 67 -29.25 6.17 4.81
C TRP A 67 -28.10 5.30 5.34
N TYR A 68 -27.00 5.18 4.60
CA TYR A 68 -25.84 4.38 5.01
C TYR A 68 -25.16 4.96 6.26
N GLY A 69 -25.01 6.28 6.34
CA GLY A 69 -24.50 6.95 7.54
C GLY A 69 -25.39 6.71 8.75
N LYS A 70 -26.72 6.89 8.61
CA LYS A 70 -27.68 6.71 9.70
C LYS A 70 -27.80 5.25 10.17
N HIS A 71 -27.83 4.31 9.24
CA HIS A 71 -28.20 2.92 9.54
C HIS A 71 -27.00 1.99 9.69
N LEU A 72 -25.89 2.26 9.00
CA LEU A 72 -24.67 1.46 9.08
C LEU A 72 -23.52 2.19 9.77
N GLY A 73 -23.68 3.48 10.10
CA GLY A 73 -22.68 4.25 10.83
C GLY A 73 -21.49 4.69 9.97
N LEU A 74 -21.63 4.72 8.64
CA LEU A 74 -20.56 5.23 7.78
C LEU A 74 -20.30 6.71 8.08
N ALA A 75 -19.03 7.08 8.19
CA ALA A 75 -18.62 8.49 8.15
C ALA A 75 -18.82 8.99 6.72
N ILE A 76 -19.81 9.86 6.51
CA ILE A 76 -20.19 10.33 5.17
C ILE A 76 -19.75 11.78 4.92
N ASN A 77 -19.35 12.04 3.68
CA ASN A 77 -19.13 13.37 3.13
C ASN A 77 -19.91 13.51 1.80
N GLU A 78 -19.69 14.60 1.06
CA GLU A 78 -20.37 14.84 -0.22
C GLU A 78 -20.09 13.79 -1.31
N TYR A 79 -18.94 13.11 -1.21
CA TYR A 79 -18.43 12.12 -2.17
C TYR A 79 -18.70 10.67 -1.76
N GLY A 80 -19.26 10.41 -0.58
CA GLY A 80 -19.51 9.06 -0.07
C GLY A 80 -18.90 8.84 1.30
N SER A 81 -18.16 7.74 1.47
CA SER A 81 -17.43 7.42 2.69
C SER A 81 -16.01 6.96 2.35
N SER A 82 -15.05 7.33 3.19
CA SER A 82 -13.67 6.88 3.08
C SER A 82 -13.36 5.91 4.21
N PHE A 83 -12.81 4.75 3.87
CA PHE A 83 -12.38 3.73 4.82
C PHE A 83 -10.88 3.81 5.01
N GLU A 84 -10.44 4.00 6.24
CA GLU A 84 -9.03 4.10 6.59
C GLU A 84 -8.49 2.74 7.03
N THR A 85 -7.39 2.29 6.45
CA THR A 85 -6.72 1.04 6.82
C THR A 85 -5.21 1.24 6.91
N ARG A 86 -4.53 0.37 7.66
CA ARG A 86 -3.06 0.34 7.65
C ARG A 86 -2.57 -0.46 6.46
N ASN A 87 -1.53 0.02 5.79
CA ASN A 87 -0.89 -0.73 4.74
C ASN A 87 -0.30 -2.04 5.31
N ALA A 88 -0.59 -3.17 4.66
CA ALA A 88 -0.21 -4.48 5.16
C ALA A 88 1.32 -4.72 5.16
N ASN A 89 2.05 -4.05 4.27
CA ASN A 89 3.51 -4.17 4.15
C ASN A 89 4.25 -3.06 4.93
N ASN A 90 3.61 -1.91 5.13
CA ASN A 90 4.12 -0.80 5.94
C ASN A 90 3.04 -0.24 6.87
N PRO A 91 2.86 -0.81 8.08
CA PRO A 91 1.75 -0.43 8.96
C PRO A 91 1.72 1.03 9.42
N ASP A 92 2.82 1.78 9.27
CA ASP A 92 2.90 3.22 9.55
C ASP A 92 2.23 4.05 8.44
N GLU A 93 2.08 3.50 7.24
CA GLU A 93 1.33 4.11 6.15
C GLU A 93 -0.17 3.82 6.29
N ILE A 94 -0.95 4.87 6.08
CA ILE A 94 -2.40 4.81 6.05
C ILE A 94 -2.84 4.72 4.59
N ASN A 95 -3.77 3.84 4.28
CA ASN A 95 -4.38 3.69 2.97
C ASN A 95 -5.87 3.96 3.07
N TYR A 96 -6.43 4.45 1.97
CA TYR A 96 -7.84 4.84 1.89
C TYR A 96 -8.55 4.03 0.81
N THR A 97 -9.76 3.57 1.14
CA THR A 97 -10.69 2.96 0.20
C THR A 97 -11.97 3.78 0.15
N GLN A 98 -12.37 4.17 -1.05
CA GLN A 98 -13.54 5.01 -1.29
C GLN A 98 -14.79 4.16 -1.52
N TRP A 99 -15.89 4.57 -0.91
CA TRP A 99 -17.22 4.06 -1.19
C TRP A 99 -18.06 5.22 -1.68
N SER A 100 -18.51 5.20 -2.93
CA SER A 100 -19.12 6.39 -3.55
C SER A 100 -20.37 6.06 -4.36
N PRO A 101 -21.54 6.57 -3.94
CA PRO A 101 -22.74 6.55 -4.77
C PRO A 101 -22.71 7.69 -5.80
N PHE A 102 -23.05 7.36 -7.04
CA PHE A 102 -23.16 8.26 -8.18
C PHE A 102 -24.62 8.35 -8.64
N ALA A 103 -24.97 9.44 -9.31
CA ALA A 103 -26.29 9.57 -9.92
C ALA A 103 -26.46 8.55 -11.06
N GLU A 104 -27.67 8.02 -11.24
CA GLU A 104 -27.97 7.03 -12.29
C GLU A 104 -27.69 7.53 -13.71
N ASP A 105 -27.86 8.83 -13.95
CA ASP A 105 -27.67 9.50 -15.24
C ASP A 105 -26.23 9.94 -15.51
N THR A 106 -25.26 9.53 -14.67
CA THR A 106 -23.85 9.84 -14.91
C THR A 106 -23.28 9.04 -16.08
N GLU A 107 -22.50 9.73 -16.92
CA GLU A 107 -21.68 9.13 -17.98
C GLU A 107 -20.39 8.50 -17.43
N TYR A 108 -20.08 8.67 -16.14
CA TYR A 108 -18.81 8.24 -15.54
C TYR A 108 -18.49 6.74 -15.73
N PHE A 109 -19.53 5.89 -15.76
CA PHE A 109 -19.38 4.45 -15.94
C PHE A 109 -19.34 4.03 -17.42
N GLU A 110 -19.62 4.95 -18.35
CA GLU A 110 -19.59 4.66 -19.79
C GLU A 110 -18.16 4.37 -20.25
N PRO A 111 -17.96 3.41 -21.18
CA PRO A 111 -18.98 2.74 -21.99
C PRO A 111 -19.57 1.47 -21.33
N SER A 112 -19.31 1.23 -20.04
CA SER A 112 -19.86 0.05 -19.36
C SER A 112 -21.34 0.24 -18.99
N GLU A 113 -22.12 -0.82 -19.20
CA GLU A 113 -23.54 -0.89 -18.82
C GLU A 113 -23.74 -1.35 -17.37
N LYS A 114 -22.66 -1.61 -16.61
CA LYS A 114 -22.77 -2.05 -15.21
C LYS A 114 -23.18 -0.91 -14.29
N GLU A 115 -23.89 -1.27 -13.23
CA GLU A 115 -24.31 -0.34 -12.17
C GLU A 115 -23.20 -0.10 -11.13
N PHE A 116 -22.09 -0.85 -11.22
CA PHE A 116 -20.97 -0.79 -10.30
C PHE A 116 -19.65 -0.71 -11.07
N MET A 117 -18.67 -0.05 -10.48
CA MET A 117 -17.29 0.06 -10.95
C MET A 117 -16.38 -0.20 -9.76
N ILE A 118 -15.36 -1.02 -10.00
CA ILE A 118 -14.28 -1.24 -9.05
C ILE A 118 -13.14 -0.30 -9.43
N ASN A 119 -12.69 0.46 -8.45
CA ASN A 119 -11.45 1.21 -8.51
C ASN A 119 -10.33 0.38 -7.85
N TYR A 120 -9.25 0.13 -8.58
CA TYR A 120 -8.09 -0.61 -8.11
C TYR A 120 -6.96 0.34 -7.75
N ARG A 121 -6.37 0.13 -6.57
CA ARG A 121 -5.09 0.76 -6.23
C ARG A 121 -3.99 0.08 -7.03
N VAL A 122 -3.14 0.87 -7.65
CA VAL A 122 -2.01 0.39 -8.43
C VAL A 122 -0.73 1.08 -7.99
N GLN A 123 0.39 0.48 -8.34
CA GLN A 123 1.70 1.10 -8.27
C GLN A 123 2.28 1.17 -9.68
N ASN A 124 3.01 2.25 -9.98
CA ASN A 124 3.63 2.51 -11.27
C ASN A 124 2.61 2.48 -12.43
N ILE A 125 1.63 3.39 -12.38
CA ILE A 125 0.48 3.39 -13.29
C ILE A 125 0.88 3.56 -14.75
N GLU A 126 1.91 4.36 -15.03
CA GLU A 126 2.41 4.62 -16.39
C GLU A 126 2.92 3.33 -17.03
N ALA A 127 3.81 2.60 -16.34
CA ALA A 127 4.32 1.32 -16.83
C ALA A 127 3.23 0.24 -16.84
N LEU A 128 2.24 0.30 -15.94
CA LEU A 128 1.10 -0.62 -15.96
C LEU A 128 0.24 -0.39 -17.21
N VAL A 129 -0.05 0.86 -17.54
CA VAL A 129 -0.82 1.22 -18.75
C VAL A 129 -0.08 0.78 -20.02
N GLU A 130 1.24 0.98 -20.10
CA GLU A 130 2.05 0.48 -21.22
C GLU A 130 1.94 -1.04 -21.36
N LYS A 131 2.15 -1.78 -20.26
CA LYS A 131 2.03 -3.24 -20.24
C LYS A 131 0.64 -3.72 -20.65
N LEU A 132 -0.41 -3.06 -20.16
CA LEU A 132 -1.80 -3.39 -20.49
C LEU A 132 -2.09 -3.16 -21.98
N ARG A 133 -1.64 -2.02 -22.52
CA ARG A 133 -1.74 -1.69 -23.94
C ARG A 133 -1.04 -2.72 -24.82
N ASP A 134 0.19 -3.11 -24.47
CA ASP A 134 0.96 -4.12 -25.19
C ASP A 134 0.29 -5.51 -25.15
N SER A 135 -0.52 -5.75 -24.12
CA SER A 135 -1.30 -6.99 -23.95
C SER A 135 -2.68 -6.95 -24.62
N GLY A 136 -3.02 -5.84 -25.31
CA GLY A 136 -4.29 -5.68 -26.02
C GLY A 136 -5.48 -5.27 -25.15
N VAL A 137 -5.24 -4.80 -23.92
CA VAL A 137 -6.30 -4.25 -23.06
C VAL A 137 -6.72 -2.87 -23.58
N THR A 138 -8.03 -2.64 -23.64
CA THR A 138 -8.58 -1.34 -24.04
C THR A 138 -8.34 -0.31 -22.93
N ILE A 139 -7.56 0.72 -23.25
CA ILE A 139 -7.41 1.91 -22.41
C ILE A 139 -8.47 2.92 -22.85
N VAL A 140 -9.32 3.37 -21.93
CA VAL A 140 -10.52 4.18 -22.23
C VAL A 140 -10.16 5.66 -22.36
N ASP A 141 -9.25 6.16 -21.54
CA ASP A 141 -8.84 7.56 -21.48
C ASP A 141 -7.32 7.71 -21.20
N SER A 142 -6.85 8.96 -21.19
CA SER A 142 -5.47 9.27 -20.80
C SER A 142 -5.31 9.28 -19.29
N ILE A 143 -4.09 9.05 -18.81
CA ILE A 143 -3.77 9.24 -17.39
C ILE A 143 -4.05 10.70 -17.01
N GLU A 144 -4.90 10.89 -16.01
CA GLU A 144 -5.12 12.17 -15.35
C GLU A 144 -4.32 12.23 -14.06
N GLU A 145 -3.68 13.37 -13.78
CA GLU A 145 -2.82 13.56 -12.61
C GLU A 145 -3.33 14.72 -11.75
N TYR A 146 -3.48 14.43 -10.46
CA TYR A 146 -3.89 15.36 -9.42
C TYR A 146 -2.91 15.28 -8.25
N GLU A 147 -2.96 16.25 -7.33
CA GLU A 147 -2.09 16.23 -6.13
C GLU A 147 -2.26 14.96 -5.29
N TYR A 148 -3.45 14.36 -5.32
CA TYR A 148 -3.80 13.15 -4.56
C TYR A 148 -3.60 11.83 -5.33
N GLY A 149 -3.15 11.86 -6.59
CA GLY A 149 -2.82 10.65 -7.34
C GLY A 149 -3.10 10.73 -8.84
N LYS A 150 -2.85 9.61 -9.51
CA LYS A 150 -3.05 9.41 -10.94
C LYS A 150 -4.18 8.43 -11.22
N PHE A 151 -4.96 8.67 -12.26
CA PHE A 151 -6.15 7.89 -12.61
C PHE A 151 -6.16 7.55 -14.09
N VAL A 152 -6.68 6.38 -14.44
CA VAL A 152 -6.97 5.97 -15.83
C VAL A 152 -8.02 4.87 -15.82
N HIS A 153 -8.83 4.78 -16.87
CA HIS A 153 -9.82 3.75 -17.03
C HIS A 153 -9.44 2.72 -18.10
N ILE A 154 -9.80 1.47 -17.84
CA ILE A 154 -9.61 0.34 -18.77
C ILE A 154 -10.90 -0.47 -18.90
N MET A 155 -10.99 -1.29 -19.95
CA MET A 155 -12.04 -2.30 -20.08
C MET A 155 -11.49 -3.70 -19.81
N ASP A 156 -12.22 -4.50 -19.05
CA ASP A 156 -11.95 -5.93 -18.94
C ASP A 156 -12.59 -6.74 -20.08
N ASN A 157 -12.39 -8.06 -20.04
CA ASN A 157 -12.87 -8.99 -21.07
C ASN A 157 -14.40 -9.07 -21.16
N ASP A 158 -15.12 -8.66 -20.11
CA ASP A 158 -16.57 -8.73 -20.04
C ASP A 158 -17.23 -7.36 -20.30
N GLY A 159 -16.45 -6.35 -20.69
CA GLY A 159 -16.94 -4.99 -20.95
C GLY A 159 -17.23 -4.20 -19.67
N ASN A 160 -16.61 -4.58 -18.54
CA ASN A 160 -16.65 -3.75 -17.34
C ASN A 160 -15.60 -2.65 -17.48
N LYS A 161 -16.02 -1.39 -17.24
CA LYS A 161 -15.09 -0.29 -17.07
C LYS A 161 -14.52 -0.36 -15.65
N LEU A 162 -13.21 -0.34 -15.55
CA LEU A 162 -12.46 -0.36 -14.30
C LEU A 162 -11.67 0.93 -14.18
N GLU A 163 -11.55 1.47 -12.98
CA GLU A 163 -10.64 2.59 -12.72
C GLU A 163 -9.37 2.06 -12.07
N LEU A 164 -8.22 2.55 -12.53
CA LEU A 164 -6.92 2.35 -11.87
C LEU A 164 -6.52 3.66 -11.21
N TRP A 165 -6.06 3.58 -9.97
CA TRP A 165 -5.64 4.71 -9.18
C TRP A 165 -4.28 4.45 -8.54
N GLU A 166 -3.30 5.31 -8.83
CA GLU A 166 -2.04 5.37 -8.11
C GLU A 166 -2.12 6.51 -7.06
N PRO A 167 -2.34 6.18 -5.79
CA PRO A 167 -2.64 7.14 -4.74
C PRO A 167 -1.40 7.84 -4.19
N VAL A 168 -1.59 9.09 -3.76
CA VAL A 168 -0.68 9.78 -2.85
C VAL A 168 -1.37 9.88 -1.48
N ASP A 169 -1.38 8.79 -0.72
CA ASP A 169 -2.19 8.67 0.51
C ASP A 169 -1.91 9.75 1.56
N LYS A 170 -0.68 10.26 1.61
CA LYS A 170 -0.28 11.33 2.53
C LYS A 170 -1.18 12.56 2.40
N VAL A 171 -1.64 12.87 1.19
CA VAL A 171 -2.55 14.00 0.94
C VAL A 171 -3.88 13.77 1.65
N PHE A 172 -4.44 12.56 1.60
CA PHE A 172 -5.69 12.23 2.29
C PHE A 172 -5.55 12.31 3.81
N THR A 173 -4.42 11.84 4.35
CA THR A 173 -4.12 11.99 5.78
C THR A 173 -4.02 13.45 6.19
N GLU A 174 -3.37 14.28 5.37
CA GLU A 174 -3.22 15.72 5.63
C GLU A 174 -4.52 16.51 5.49
N MET A 175 -5.43 16.08 4.60
CA MET A 175 -6.77 16.66 4.47
C MET A 175 -7.63 16.49 5.73
N GLY A 176 -7.37 15.46 6.55
CA GLY A 176 -7.97 15.30 7.88
C GLY A 176 -9.48 15.05 7.89
N GLY A 177 -10.05 14.51 6.81
CA GLY A 177 -11.47 14.18 6.73
C GLY A 177 -11.89 13.06 7.70
N GLU A 178 -13.16 13.04 8.10
CA GLU A 178 -13.72 11.94 8.88
C GLU A 178 -13.77 10.66 8.04
N THR A 179 -13.37 9.54 8.64
CA THR A 179 -13.29 8.23 7.96
C THR A 179 -13.99 7.13 8.75
N THR A 180 -14.48 6.13 8.04
CA THR A 180 -15.00 4.87 8.62
C THR A 180 -13.82 3.96 8.95
N LYS A 181 -13.83 3.34 10.13
CA LYS A 181 -12.75 2.48 10.65
C LYS A 181 -13.29 1.22 11.30
#